data_AF-A0A556QT16-F1
#
_entry.id   AF-A0A556QT16-F1
#
_cell.length_a   1.000
_cell.length_b   1.000
_cell.length_c   1.000
_cell.angle_alpha   90.00
_cell.angle_beta   90.00
_cell.angle_gamma   90.00
#
_symmetry.space_group_name_H-M   'P 1'
#
loop_
_entity.id
_entity.type
_entity.pdbx_description
1 polymer ?
#
loop_
_entity_poly.entity_id
_entity_poly.type
_entity_poly.pdbx_seq_one_letter_code
_entity_poly.pdbx_strand_id
1 'polypeptide(L)'
;MVNKKLKYCNYFSSNPFLIDVFKVDTFSIIMQLSKVALELMYYIFDTKSFLEDKFVFDINEFKQFANKKTDASATQALRELCSFQVIAKTTTFRVYWVNKNIFLDEKGMEFLIKRLKTRRNI
;
A
#
# COMPACT_ATOMS: atom_id res chain seq x y z
N MET A 1 -27.91 0.21 7.46
CA MET A 1 -26.63 0.65 6.85
C MET A 1 -25.54 0.59 7.91
N VAL A 2 -24.61 -0.37 7.80
CA VAL A 2 -23.52 -0.49 8.77
C VAL A 2 -22.50 0.62 8.50
N ASN A 3 -22.42 1.57 9.42
CA ASN A 3 -21.30 2.50 9.53
C ASN A 3 -20.00 1.68 9.63
N LYS A 4 -19.27 1.52 8.51
CA LYS A 4 -17.88 1.03 8.49
C LYS A 4 -17.00 2.07 9.19
N LYS A 5 -17.11 2.14 10.53
CA LYS A 5 -16.17 2.88 11.37
C LYS A 5 -14.75 2.41 11.01
N LEU A 6 -13.86 3.38 10.76
CA LEU A 6 -12.42 3.23 10.50
C LEU A 6 -11.71 2.47 11.65
N LYS A 7 -11.90 1.15 11.73
CA LYS A 7 -11.59 0.34 12.93
C LYS A 7 -10.16 -0.21 13.02
N TYR A 8 -9.25 0.04 12.07
CA TYR A 8 -8.04 -0.80 11.96
C TYR A 8 -6.73 -0.07 11.62
N CYS A 9 -6.53 1.18 12.04
CA CYS A 9 -5.22 1.84 11.91
C CYS A 9 -4.55 2.02 13.27
N ASN A 10 -4.26 0.90 13.93
CA ASN A 10 -3.47 0.90 15.17
C ASN A 10 -1.99 1.16 14.84
N TYR A 11 -1.30 1.77 15.80
CA TYR A 11 0.14 1.94 15.78
C TYR A 11 0.81 0.67 16.31
N PHE A 12 1.81 0.15 15.61
CA PHE A 12 2.52 -1.07 15.97
C PHE A 12 3.98 -0.77 16.35
N SER A 13 4.40 -1.22 17.52
CA SER A 13 5.79 -1.11 18.00
C SER A 13 6.72 -2.14 17.34
N SER A 14 6.21 -3.35 17.08
CA SER A 14 6.88 -4.43 16.34
C SER A 14 6.20 -4.69 15.00
N ASN A 15 6.89 -5.36 14.07
CA ASN A 15 6.35 -5.67 12.75
C ASN A 15 5.19 -6.68 12.86
N PRO A 16 3.94 -6.30 12.51
CA PRO A 16 2.79 -7.20 12.62
C PRO A 16 2.77 -8.29 11.54
N PHE A 17 3.65 -8.21 10.54
CA PHE A 17 3.70 -9.14 9.40
C PHE A 17 4.75 -10.27 9.57
N LEU A 18 5.44 -10.34 10.71
CA LEU A 18 6.44 -11.39 10.98
C LEU A 18 5.83 -12.78 11.20
N ILE A 19 4.52 -12.84 11.49
CA ILE A 19 3.84 -14.10 11.77
C ILE A 19 3.30 -14.63 10.44
N ASP A 20 3.99 -15.63 9.87
CA ASP A 20 3.82 -16.24 8.53
C ASP A 20 2.48 -16.98 8.30
N VAL A 21 1.43 -16.61 9.02
CA VAL A 21 0.22 -17.44 9.16
C VAL A 21 -0.85 -17.12 8.11
N PHE A 22 -0.72 -16.01 7.37
CA PHE A 22 -1.73 -15.61 6.40
C PHE A 22 -1.19 -15.67 4.98
N LYS A 23 -1.66 -16.66 4.22
CA LYS A 23 -1.58 -16.64 2.76
C LYS A 23 -2.34 -15.41 2.27
N VAL A 24 -1.61 -14.37 1.86
CA VAL A 24 -2.21 -13.13 1.37
C VAL A 24 -2.65 -13.33 -0.08
N ASP A 25 -3.93 -13.08 -0.37
CA ASP A 25 -4.45 -13.07 -1.74
C ASP A 25 -4.21 -11.70 -2.38
N THR A 26 -3.04 -11.55 -2.98
CA THR A 26 -2.59 -10.32 -3.65
C THR A 26 -3.54 -9.87 -4.77
N PHE A 27 -4.10 -10.81 -5.54
CA PHE A 27 -5.04 -10.49 -6.62
C PHE A 27 -6.32 -9.85 -6.08
N SER A 28 -6.91 -10.46 -5.05
CA SER A 28 -8.10 -9.93 -4.39
C SER A 28 -7.86 -8.55 -3.79
N ILE A 29 -6.67 -8.29 -3.23
CA ILE A 29 -6.29 -6.96 -2.75
C ILE A 29 -6.23 -5.96 -3.92
N ILE A 30 -5.47 -6.25 -4.98
CA ILE A 30 -5.31 -5.37 -6.15
C ILE A 30 -6.66 -5.03 -6.81
N MET A 31 -7.60 -5.97 -6.81
CA MET A 31 -8.93 -5.75 -7.38
C MET A 31 -9.77 -4.76 -6.56
N GLN A 32 -9.57 -4.71 -5.25
CA GLN A 32 -10.34 -3.89 -4.32
C GLN A 32 -9.75 -2.48 -4.06
N LEU A 33 -8.45 -2.30 -4.28
CA LEU A 33 -7.78 -1.01 -4.10
C LEU A 33 -8.23 0.04 -5.12
N SER A 34 -8.36 1.29 -4.66
CA SER A 34 -8.60 2.44 -5.53
C SER A 34 -7.39 2.71 -6.43
N LYS A 35 -7.57 3.54 -7.48
CA LYS A 35 -6.48 3.88 -8.39
C LYS A 35 -5.28 4.50 -7.66
N VAL A 36 -5.51 5.40 -6.70
CA VAL A 36 -4.42 6.05 -5.96
C VAL A 36 -3.72 5.11 -4.98
N ALA A 37 -4.45 4.16 -4.40
CA ALA A 37 -3.84 3.13 -3.56
C ALA A 37 -3.01 2.13 -4.39
N LEU A 38 -3.47 1.77 -5.59
CA LEU A 38 -2.68 0.99 -6.55
C LEU A 38 -1.41 1.74 -6.99
N GLU A 39 -1.50 3.04 -7.23
CA GLU A 39 -0.33 3.87 -7.56
C GLU A 39 0.67 3.92 -6.40
N LEU A 40 0.20 3.99 -5.14
CA LEU A 40 1.07 3.93 -3.96
C LEU A 40 1.70 2.54 -3.77
N MET A 41 0.92 1.48 -3.97
CA MET A 41 1.44 0.11 -3.96
C MET A 41 2.50 -0.08 -5.04
N TYR A 42 2.27 0.44 -6.25
CA TYR A 42 3.25 0.41 -7.32
C TYR A 42 4.49 1.25 -7.00
N TYR A 43 4.34 2.42 -6.38
CA TYR A 43 5.46 3.23 -5.91
C TYR A 43 6.36 2.45 -4.93
N ILE A 44 5.78 1.78 -3.93
CA ILE A 44 6.53 0.94 -2.96
C ILE A 44 7.25 -0.22 -3.67
N PHE A 45 6.61 -0.82 -4.68
CA PHE A 45 7.20 -1.88 -5.48
C PHE A 45 8.37 -1.38 -6.35
N ASP A 46 8.16 -0.28 -7.08
CA ASP A 46 9.10 0.32 -8.04
C ASP A 46 10.38 0.82 -7.36
N THR A 47 10.22 1.45 -6.19
CA THR A 47 11.33 1.90 -5.32
C THR A 47 11.98 0.79 -4.52
N LYS A 48 11.42 -0.43 -4.55
CA LYS A 48 11.83 -1.60 -3.76
C LYS A 48 11.85 -1.36 -2.24
N SER A 49 11.13 -0.36 -1.74
CA SER A 49 11.08 -0.06 -0.30
C SER A 49 10.48 -1.18 0.55
N PHE A 50 9.85 -2.19 -0.06
CA PHE A 50 9.36 -3.38 0.64
C PHE A 50 10.48 -4.35 1.08
N LEU A 51 11.70 -4.20 0.55
CA LEU A 51 12.88 -4.97 0.98
C LEU A 51 13.44 -4.46 2.31
N GLU A 52 13.20 -3.17 2.60
CA GLU A 52 13.46 -2.57 3.89
C GLU A 52 12.23 -2.88 4.76
N ASP A 53 12.39 -3.56 5.89
CA ASP A 53 11.26 -3.97 6.76
C ASP A 53 10.27 -2.82 7.06
N LYS A 54 10.76 -1.57 6.99
CA LYS A 54 10.00 -0.35 7.11
C LYS A 54 10.08 0.49 5.83
N PHE A 55 8.94 1.06 5.45
CA PHE A 55 8.80 2.06 4.42
C PHE A 55 8.67 3.46 5.03
N VAL A 56 9.56 4.36 4.64
CA VAL A 56 9.48 5.79 4.98
C VAL A 56 8.70 6.50 3.87
N PHE A 57 7.55 7.07 4.19
CA PHE A 57 6.70 7.70 3.20
C PHE A 57 7.00 9.19 3.04
N ASP A 58 7.59 9.56 1.89
CA ASP A 58 7.62 10.95 1.45
C ASP A 58 6.38 11.27 0.59
N ILE A 59 5.50 12.12 1.14
CA ILE A 59 4.27 12.53 0.46
C ILE A 59 4.53 13.35 -0.80
N ASN A 60 5.58 14.16 -0.83
CA ASN A 60 5.89 15.02 -1.97
C ASN A 60 6.44 14.17 -3.11
N GLU A 61 7.34 13.24 -2.80
CA GLU A 61 7.89 12.30 -3.78
C GLU A 61 6.77 11.45 -4.40
N PHE A 62 5.89 10.87 -3.57
CA PHE A 62 4.76 10.10 -4.06
C PHE A 62 3.81 10.95 -4.92
N LYS A 63 3.53 12.19 -4.52
CA LYS A 63 2.68 13.11 -5.31
C LYS A 63 3.28 13.39 -6.68
N GLN A 64 4.60 13.57 -6.78
CA GLN A 64 5.29 13.73 -8.06
C GLN A 64 5.19 12.45 -8.89
N PHE A 65 5.51 11.30 -8.30
CA PHE A 65 5.44 9.98 -8.96
C PHE A 65 4.04 9.67 -9.52
N ALA A 66 2.99 9.94 -8.73
CA ALA A 66 1.61 9.64 -9.10
C ALA A 66 0.87 10.81 -9.78
N ASN A 67 1.58 11.91 -10.07
CA ASN A 67 1.05 13.16 -10.63
C ASN A 67 -0.21 13.66 -9.88
N LYS A 68 -0.11 13.80 -8.56
CA LYS A 68 -1.20 14.24 -7.67
C LYS A 68 -0.96 15.65 -7.15
N LYS A 69 -2.04 16.43 -7.10
CA LYS A 69 -2.02 17.82 -6.62
C LYS A 69 -2.21 17.93 -5.10
N THR A 70 -2.98 17.04 -4.49
CA THR A 70 -3.43 17.17 -3.10
C THR A 70 -2.90 16.06 -2.18
N ASP A 71 -2.75 16.39 -0.90
CA ASP A 71 -2.29 15.45 0.12
C ASP A 71 -3.42 14.49 0.55
N ALA A 72 -4.67 14.88 0.31
CA ALA A 72 -5.85 14.06 0.60
C ALA A 72 -5.81 12.72 -0.15
N SER A 73 -5.38 12.71 -1.42
CA SER A 73 -5.29 11.47 -2.20
C SER A 73 -4.20 10.53 -1.68
N ALA A 74 -3.07 11.09 -1.24
CA ALA A 74 -2.00 10.31 -0.61
C ALA A 74 -2.44 9.73 0.75
N THR A 75 -3.13 10.54 1.55
CA THR A 75 -3.69 10.10 2.84
C THR A 75 -4.74 9.00 2.66
N GLN A 76 -5.58 9.11 1.63
CA GLN A 76 -6.54 8.07 1.27
C GLN A 76 -5.82 6.77 0.87
N ALA A 77 -4.81 6.83 0.00
CA ALA A 77 -4.04 5.67 -0.41
C ALA A 77 -3.42 4.94 0.79
N LEU A 78 -2.78 5.68 1.71
CA LEU A 78 -2.21 5.12 2.93
C LEU A 78 -3.27 4.40 3.79
N ARG A 79 -4.45 5.01 3.97
CA ARG A 79 -5.58 4.41 4.72
C ARG A 79 -6.08 3.13 4.07
N GLU A 80 -6.19 3.10 2.74
CA GLU A 80 -6.60 1.90 2.02
C GLU A 80 -5.55 0.79 2.18
N LEU A 81 -4.27 1.08 1.95
CA LEU A 81 -3.20 0.10 2.12
C LEU A 81 -3.14 -0.45 3.57
N CYS A 82 -3.40 0.38 4.58
CA CYS A 82 -3.53 -0.09 5.96
C CYS A 82 -4.74 -1.01 6.17
N SER A 83 -5.89 -0.66 5.56
CA SER A 83 -7.13 -1.44 5.70
C SER A 83 -7.04 -2.82 5.04
N PHE A 84 -6.23 -2.93 3.98
CA PHE A 84 -5.94 -4.18 3.28
C PHE A 84 -4.66 -4.88 3.76
N GLN A 85 -4.09 -4.45 4.90
CA GLN A 85 -2.90 -5.06 5.50
C GLN A 85 -1.68 -5.14 4.55
N VAL A 86 -1.58 -4.17 3.63
CA VAL A 86 -0.42 -4.00 2.74
C VAL A 86 0.71 -3.29 3.49
N ILE A 87 0.34 -2.31 4.31
CA ILE A 87 1.23 -1.61 5.22
C ILE A 87 0.58 -1.52 6.60
N ALA A 88 1.37 -1.25 7.64
CA ALA A 88 0.85 -0.97 8.97
C ALA A 88 1.56 0.24 9.58
N LYS A 89 0.83 1.08 10.34
CA LYS A 89 1.42 2.28 10.96
C LYS A 89 2.44 1.90 12.02
N THR A 90 3.63 2.49 11.97
CA THR A 90 4.55 2.48 13.12
C THR A 90 4.26 3.66 14.03
N THR A 91 4.74 3.61 15.27
CA THR A 91 4.72 4.73 16.22
C THR A 91 5.45 5.98 15.71
N THR A 92 6.34 5.84 14.73
CA THR A 92 7.09 6.95 14.13
C THR A 92 6.30 7.57 12.99
N PHE A 93 6.22 8.90 12.97
CA PHE A 93 5.50 9.64 11.93
C PHE A 93 6.01 9.30 10.52
N ARG A 94 5.07 9.02 9.60
CA ARG A 94 5.33 8.64 8.20
C ARG A 94 6.18 7.38 7.98
N VAL A 95 6.44 6.60 9.02
CA VAL A 95 7.11 5.31 8.88
C VAL A 95 6.07 4.20 9.04
N TYR A 96 6.11 3.24 8.11
CA TYR A 96 5.15 2.13 8.03
C TYR A 96 5.90 0.81 7.99
N TRP A 97 5.36 -0.21 8.64
CA TRP A 97 5.73 -1.59 8.35
C TRP A 97 5.18 -1.98 6.98
N VAL A 98 5.91 -2.78 6.21
CA VAL A 98 5.48 -3.27 4.90
C VAL A 98 5.27 -4.78 4.96
N ASN A 99 4.15 -5.26 4.41
CA ASN A 99 3.92 -6.68 4.23
C ASN A 99 4.66 -7.16 2.97
N LYS A 100 5.95 -7.49 3.12
CA LYS A 100 6.81 -7.91 1.99
C LYS A 100 6.25 -9.08 1.20
N ASN A 101 5.50 -9.98 1.84
CA ASN A 101 4.96 -11.18 1.19
C ASN A 101 4.01 -10.83 0.04
N ILE A 102 3.34 -9.68 0.09
CA ILE A 102 2.49 -9.18 -1.01
C ILE A 102 3.32 -8.80 -2.23
N PHE A 103 4.47 -8.16 -2.00
CA PHE A 103 5.34 -7.65 -3.06
C PHE A 103 6.23 -8.74 -3.67
N LEU A 104 6.46 -9.84 -2.93
CA LEU A 104 7.16 -11.03 -3.40
C LEU A 104 6.26 -11.95 -4.26
N ASP A 105 4.95 -11.72 -4.33
CA ASP A 105 4.07 -12.40 -5.27
C ASP A 105 4.22 -11.82 -6.68
N GLU A 106 5.14 -12.40 -7.46
CA GLU A 106 5.48 -11.95 -8.81
C GLU A 106 4.25 -11.84 -9.73
N LYS A 107 3.36 -12.84 -9.70
CA LYS A 107 2.15 -12.86 -10.54
C LYS A 107 1.18 -11.75 -10.15
N GLY A 108 1.06 -11.50 -8.84
CA GLY A 108 0.30 -10.37 -8.31
C GLY A 108 0.88 -9.02 -8.78
N MET A 109 2.20 -8.85 -8.71
CA MET A 109 2.85 -7.60 -9.13
C MET A 109 2.76 -7.38 -10.65
N GLU A 110 2.89 -8.42 -11.46
CA GLU A 110 2.64 -8.32 -12.91
C GLU A 110 1.20 -7.86 -13.20
N PHE A 111 0.22 -8.39 -12.45
CA PHE A 111 -1.17 -8.01 -12.59
C PHE A 111 -1.41 -6.54 -12.19
N LEU A 112 -0.78 -6.06 -11.11
CA LEU A 112 -0.79 -4.66 -10.72
C LEU A 112 -0.31 -3.75 -11.86
N ILE A 113 0.85 -4.07 -12.45
CA ILE A 113 1.46 -3.30 -13.54
C ILE A 113 0.51 -3.26 -14.76
N LYS A 114 -0.04 -4.40 -15.17
CA LYS A 114 -1.01 -4.48 -16.28
C LYS A 114 -2.23 -3.61 -16.00
N ARG A 115 -2.81 -3.71 -14.79
CA ARG A 115 -4.00 -2.95 -14.38
C ARG A 115 -3.77 -1.44 -14.38
N LEU A 116 -2.58 -0.98 -14.00
CA LEU A 116 -2.22 0.45 -14.05
C LEU A 116 -2.00 0.95 -15.48
N LYS A 117 -1.39 0.13 -16.35
CA LYS A 117 -1.21 0.46 -17.77
C LYS A 117 -2.54 0.62 -18.51
N THR A 118 -3.49 -0.31 -18.32
CA THR A 118 -4.85 -0.21 -18.93
C THR A 118 -5.61 1.04 -18.48
N ARG A 119 -5.30 1.59 -17.29
CA ARG A 119 -5.92 2.80 -16.74
C ARG A 119 -5.17 4.11 -17.06
N ARG A 120 -4.06 4.02 -17.80
CA ARG A 120 -3.21 5.15 -18.22
C ARG A 120 -3.31 5.45 -19.73
N ASN A 121 -4.34 4.96 -20.42
CA ASN A 121 -4.55 5.29 -21.84
C ASN A 121 -4.56 6.81 -22.06
N ILE A 122 -3.42 7.26 -22.62
CA ILE A 122 -3.31 8.24 -23.69
C ILE A 122 -4.20 7.76 -24.85
#